data_AF-A0A3M0YDT5-F1
#
_entry.id   AF-A0A3M0YDT5-F1
#
_cell.length_a   1.000
_cell.length_b   1.000
_cell.length_c   1.000
_cell.angle_alpha   90.00
_cell.angle_beta   90.00
_cell.angle_gamma   90.00
#
_symmetry.space_group_name_H-M   'P 1'
#
loop_
_entity.id
_entity.type
_entity.pdbx_description
1 polymer ?
#
loop_
_entity_poly.entity_id
_entity_poly.type
_entity_poly.pdbx_seq_one_letter_code
_entity_poly.pdbx_strand_id
1 'polypeptide(L)'
;VEALLGYGEGRWHPEDPSLGIPLGEVDRVLVMGSTGLLRAFQEALRGPLGRVLSRAAALGTVGSPMQCMLKGVCAQCLQWQVDPDTGERTRAVFACAEQDQPLLWIDLDNLSARQAQNRLTDHITALWLEALLCRTP
;
A
#
# COMPACT_ATOMS: atom_id res chain seq x y z
N VAL A 1 5.79 -3.74 -10.78
CA VAL A 1 4.81 -3.88 -11.88
C VAL A 1 5.39 -4.69 -13.02
N GLU A 2 6.50 -4.27 -13.63
CA GLU A 2 7.11 -4.97 -14.77
C GLU A 2 7.44 -6.44 -14.49
N ALA A 3 7.94 -6.75 -13.29
CA ALA A 3 8.20 -8.12 -12.86
C ALA A 3 6.95 -9.03 -12.96
N LEU A 4 5.78 -8.52 -12.53
CA LEU A 4 4.51 -9.25 -12.61
C LEU A 4 4.04 -9.42 -14.05
N LEU A 5 4.17 -8.39 -14.89
CA LEU A 5 3.84 -8.50 -16.31
C LEU A 5 4.73 -9.53 -17.01
N GLY A 6 6.04 -9.50 -16.75
CA GLY A 6 6.97 -10.47 -17.29
C GLY A 6 6.74 -11.90 -16.79
N TYR A 7 6.30 -12.05 -15.55
CA TYR A 7 5.84 -13.34 -15.03
C TYR A 7 4.61 -13.85 -15.81
N GLY A 8 3.58 -12.99 -16.01
CA GLY A 8 2.39 -13.35 -16.78
C GLY A 8 2.65 -13.65 -18.25
N GLU A 9 3.72 -13.09 -18.82
CA GLU A 9 4.20 -13.38 -20.18
C GLU A 9 5.07 -14.65 -20.27
N GLY A 10 5.33 -15.34 -19.15
CA GLY A 10 6.13 -16.56 -19.11
C GLY A 10 7.65 -16.33 -19.17
N ARG A 11 8.15 -15.09 -19.01
CA ARG A 11 9.61 -14.78 -19.09
C ARG A 11 10.45 -15.44 -18.00
N TRP A 12 9.82 -15.97 -16.94
CA TRP A 12 10.48 -16.49 -15.75
C TRP A 12 10.64 -18.02 -15.77
N HIS A 13 9.88 -18.71 -16.62
CA HIS A 13 9.99 -20.15 -16.88
C HIS A 13 9.88 -20.42 -18.39
N PRO A 14 10.87 -19.99 -19.20
CA PRO A 14 10.79 -20.11 -20.65
C PRO A 14 10.79 -21.57 -21.14
N GLU A 15 11.33 -22.50 -20.35
CA GLU A 15 11.42 -23.92 -20.72
C GLU A 15 10.18 -24.73 -20.32
N ASP A 16 9.41 -24.29 -19.32
CA ASP A 16 8.17 -24.93 -18.90
C ASP A 16 7.16 -23.89 -18.35
N PRO A 17 6.30 -23.35 -19.23
CA PRO A 17 5.29 -22.38 -18.85
C PRO A 17 4.22 -22.90 -17.88
N SER A 18 4.12 -24.23 -17.67
CA SER A 18 3.12 -24.84 -16.78
C SER A 18 3.49 -24.74 -15.30
N LEU A 19 4.73 -24.36 -14.98
CA LEU A 19 5.20 -24.17 -13.60
C LEU A 19 4.73 -22.85 -12.96
N GLY A 20 4.07 -21.97 -13.73
CA GLY A 20 3.52 -20.70 -13.26
C GLY A 20 2.05 -20.78 -12.88
N ILE A 21 1.65 -19.97 -11.88
CA ILE A 21 0.24 -19.69 -11.57
C ILE A 21 -0.25 -18.66 -12.60
N PRO A 22 -1.28 -18.96 -13.41
CA PRO A 22 -1.82 -17.98 -14.34
C PRO A 22 -2.35 -16.75 -13.58
N LEU A 23 -1.91 -15.55 -13.96
CA LEU A 23 -2.33 -14.33 -13.26
C LEU A 23 -3.85 -14.09 -13.31
N GLY A 24 -4.51 -14.56 -14.37
CA GLY A 24 -5.98 -14.51 -14.48
C GLY A 24 -6.72 -15.41 -13.49
N GLU A 25 -6.03 -16.38 -12.89
CA GLU A 25 -6.60 -17.27 -11.87
C GLU A 25 -6.43 -16.73 -10.45
N VAL A 26 -5.65 -15.67 -10.25
CA VAL A 26 -5.42 -15.07 -8.93
C VAL A 26 -6.71 -14.43 -8.38
N ASP A 27 -7.10 -14.83 -7.17
CA ASP A 27 -8.29 -14.29 -6.47
C ASP A 27 -8.04 -12.96 -5.76
N ARG A 28 -6.84 -12.77 -5.21
CA ARG A 28 -6.52 -11.63 -4.33
C ARG A 28 -5.08 -11.21 -4.50
N VAL A 29 -4.86 -9.91 -4.53
CA VAL A 29 -3.54 -9.29 -4.54
C VAL A 29 -3.45 -8.37 -3.34
N LEU A 30 -2.46 -8.59 -2.47
CA LEU A 30 -2.15 -7.68 -1.37
C LEU A 30 -0.88 -6.91 -1.71
N VAL A 31 -1.00 -5.59 -1.82
CA VAL A 31 0.11 -4.69 -2.05
C VAL A 31 0.52 -4.07 -0.72
N MET A 32 1.75 -4.39 -0.28
CA MET A 32 2.32 -3.96 0.99
C MET A 32 3.64 -3.23 0.72
N GLY A 33 3.76 -2.00 1.19
CA GLY A 33 5.00 -1.25 1.06
C GLY A 33 4.77 0.25 1.18
N SER A 34 5.63 1.03 0.52
CA SER A 34 5.54 2.48 0.55
C SER A 34 4.29 3.01 -0.15
N THR A 35 3.88 4.22 0.19
CA THR A 35 2.77 4.90 -0.49
C THR A 35 3.04 5.09 -1.99
N GLY A 36 4.33 5.23 -2.38
CA GLY A 36 4.74 5.22 -3.78
C GLY A 36 4.50 3.87 -4.47
N LEU A 37 4.76 2.74 -3.79
CA LEU A 37 4.43 1.41 -4.33
C LEU A 37 2.92 1.24 -4.52
N LEU A 38 2.11 1.66 -3.52
CA LEU A 38 0.65 1.62 -3.62
C LEU A 38 0.15 2.46 -4.81
N ARG A 39 0.73 3.65 -5.02
CA ARG A 39 0.40 4.53 -6.15
C ARG A 39 0.71 3.88 -7.49
N ALA A 40 1.92 3.33 -7.63
CA ALA A 40 2.32 2.63 -8.85
C ALA A 40 1.40 1.45 -9.17
N PHE A 41 0.90 0.73 -8.16
CA PHE A 41 -0.09 -0.32 -8.36
C PHE A 41 -1.50 0.21 -8.66
N GLN A 42 -1.96 1.30 -8.02
CA GLN A 42 -3.23 1.95 -8.39
C GLN A 42 -3.24 2.33 -9.88
N GLU A 43 -2.16 2.94 -10.37
CA GLU A 43 -2.00 3.31 -11.77
C GLU A 43 -1.95 2.09 -12.69
N ALA A 44 -1.15 1.08 -12.35
CA ALA A 44 -1.02 -0.12 -13.16
C ALA A 44 -2.31 -0.96 -13.22
N LEU A 45 -3.12 -0.97 -12.15
CA LEU A 45 -4.41 -1.65 -12.11
C LEU A 45 -5.46 -1.01 -13.02
N ARG A 46 -5.38 0.31 -13.25
CA ARG A 46 -6.22 0.99 -14.27
C ARG A 46 -5.78 0.67 -15.70
N GLY A 47 -4.60 0.08 -15.88
CA GLY A 47 -4.03 -0.25 -17.18
C GLY A 47 -3.65 -1.74 -17.31
N PRO A 48 -2.36 -2.06 -17.53
CA PRO A 48 -1.94 -3.40 -17.95
C PRO A 48 -2.16 -4.46 -16.87
N LEU A 49 -1.96 -4.14 -15.57
CA LEU A 49 -2.16 -5.12 -14.50
C LEU A 49 -3.63 -5.46 -14.31
N GLY A 50 -4.55 -4.52 -14.50
CA GLY A 50 -5.99 -4.79 -14.39
C GLY A 50 -6.50 -5.81 -15.40
N ARG A 51 -5.86 -5.90 -16.58
CA ARG A 51 -6.23 -6.90 -17.59
C ARG A 51 -5.78 -8.30 -17.20
N VAL A 52 -4.56 -8.44 -16.71
CA VAL A 52 -3.98 -9.76 -16.37
C VAL A 52 -4.43 -10.26 -15.00
N LEU A 53 -4.81 -9.36 -14.09
CA LEU A 53 -5.37 -9.67 -12.76
C LEU A 53 -6.88 -9.43 -12.71
N SER A 54 -7.58 -9.63 -13.82
CA SER A 54 -8.99 -9.24 -13.98
C SER A 54 -9.95 -9.87 -12.98
N ARG A 55 -9.60 -11.02 -12.41
CA ARG A 55 -10.37 -11.71 -11.35
C ARG A 55 -10.00 -11.25 -9.93
N ALA A 56 -8.83 -10.66 -9.75
CA ALA A 56 -8.26 -10.46 -8.42
C ALA A 56 -8.87 -9.25 -7.70
N ALA A 57 -9.28 -9.44 -6.45
CA ALA A 57 -9.51 -8.32 -5.54
C ALA A 57 -8.16 -7.73 -5.11
N ALA A 58 -7.83 -6.55 -5.63
CA ALA A 58 -6.61 -5.83 -5.28
C ALA A 58 -6.81 -5.00 -4.00
N LEU A 59 -6.00 -5.30 -2.99
CA LEU A 59 -6.00 -4.66 -1.69
C LEU A 59 -4.67 -3.97 -1.44
N GLY A 60 -4.70 -2.79 -0.83
CA GLY A 60 -3.53 -2.11 -0.30
C GLY A 60 -3.52 -2.16 1.21
N THR A 61 -2.39 -2.55 1.80
CA THR A 61 -2.21 -2.49 3.25
C THR A 61 -1.82 -1.08 3.65
N VAL A 62 -2.72 -0.40 4.35
CA VAL A 62 -2.60 1.02 4.67
C VAL A 62 -1.74 1.23 5.92
N GLY A 63 -0.52 1.71 5.71
CA GLY A 63 0.46 1.99 6.77
C GLY A 63 0.29 3.38 7.41
N SER A 64 -0.89 3.68 7.95
CA SER A 64 -1.12 4.96 8.66
C SER A 64 -0.44 5.01 10.02
N PRO A 65 -0.07 6.21 10.53
CA PRO A 65 0.40 6.34 11.90
C PRO A 65 -0.69 5.86 12.87
N MET A 66 -0.30 5.05 13.86
CA MET A 66 -1.21 4.52 14.87
C MET A 66 -0.69 4.88 16.25
N GLN A 67 -1.59 5.38 17.12
CA GLN A 67 -1.27 5.65 18.52
C GLN A 67 -1.85 4.57 19.44
N CYS A 68 -3.18 4.40 19.44
CA CYS A 68 -3.83 3.47 20.37
C CYS A 68 -3.99 2.04 19.83
N MET A 69 -4.14 1.87 18.51
CA MET A 69 -4.52 0.59 17.86
C MET A 69 -5.81 -0.07 18.41
N LEU A 70 -6.69 0.68 19.09
CA LEU A 70 -7.93 0.18 19.69
C LEU A 70 -9.16 0.24 18.75
N LYS A 71 -8.97 0.04 17.44
CA LYS A 71 -10.07 -0.04 16.45
C LYS A 71 -11.12 1.09 16.52
N GLY A 72 -10.69 2.33 16.28
CA GLY A 72 -11.61 3.47 16.15
C GLY A 72 -11.62 4.49 17.28
N VAL A 73 -10.76 4.32 18.30
CA VAL A 73 -10.76 5.21 19.49
C VAL A 73 -10.07 6.55 19.24
N CYS A 74 -8.80 6.57 18.83
CA CYS A 74 -8.00 7.82 18.83
C CYS A 74 -7.96 8.58 17.50
N ALA A 75 -8.48 8.01 16.41
CA ALA A 75 -8.43 8.57 15.05
C ALA A 75 -7.04 8.94 14.46
N GLN A 76 -5.92 8.66 15.13
CA GLN A 76 -4.58 8.89 14.56
C GLN A 76 -4.39 8.17 13.21
N CYS A 77 -4.95 6.96 13.11
CA CYS A 77 -4.91 6.11 11.92
C CYS A 77 -6.03 6.38 10.90
N LEU A 78 -6.78 7.47 11.05
CA LEU A 78 -7.92 7.75 10.18
C LEU A 78 -7.46 8.07 8.75
N GLN A 79 -8.08 7.43 7.78
CA GLN A 79 -7.81 7.55 6.36
C GLN A 79 -9.10 7.80 5.59
N TRP A 80 -8.99 8.46 4.45
CA TRP A 80 -10.10 8.60 3.52
C TRP A 80 -10.05 7.53 2.45
N GLN A 81 -11.23 7.06 2.07
CA GLN A 81 -11.46 6.43 0.79
C GLN A 81 -12.03 7.47 -0.18
N VAL A 82 -11.52 7.44 -1.40
CA VAL A 82 -11.99 8.21 -2.55
C VAL A 82 -12.59 7.25 -3.53
N ASP A 83 -13.81 7.53 -3.97
CA ASP A 83 -14.46 6.75 -5.00
C ASP A 83 -13.70 6.90 -6.33
N PRO A 84 -13.28 5.79 -6.97
CA PRO A 84 -12.42 5.85 -8.14
C PRO A 84 -13.11 6.36 -9.40
N ASP A 85 -14.45 6.37 -9.43
CA ASP A 85 -15.25 6.80 -10.59
C ASP A 85 -15.63 8.28 -10.49
N THR A 86 -15.93 8.77 -9.28
CA THR A 86 -16.37 10.15 -9.05
C THR A 86 -15.26 11.08 -8.55
N GLY A 87 -14.22 10.53 -7.91
CA GLY A 87 -13.17 11.30 -7.26
C GLY A 87 -13.58 11.94 -5.92
N GLU A 88 -14.79 11.67 -5.43
CA GLU A 88 -15.27 12.21 -4.17
C GLU A 88 -14.83 11.37 -2.97
N ARG A 89 -14.60 12.02 -1.83
CA ARG A 89 -14.37 11.32 -0.56
C ARG A 89 -15.67 10.73 -0.05
N THR A 90 -15.70 9.40 0.10
CA THR A 90 -16.94 8.68 0.42
C THR A 90 -16.95 8.09 1.83
N ARG A 91 -15.81 7.58 2.32
CA ARG A 91 -15.75 6.87 3.60
C ARG A 91 -14.49 7.22 4.38
N ALA A 92 -14.65 7.52 5.66
CA ALA A 92 -13.52 7.60 6.59
C ALA A 92 -13.31 6.23 7.23
N VAL A 93 -12.08 5.71 7.15
CA VAL A 93 -11.70 4.37 7.62
C VAL A 93 -10.61 4.49 8.67
N PHE A 94 -10.79 3.83 9.81
CA PHE A 94 -9.73 3.68 10.80
C PHE A 94 -8.84 2.52 10.37
N ALA A 95 -7.60 2.79 9.95
CA ALA A 95 -6.70 1.73 9.46
C ALA A 95 -6.38 0.67 10.55
N CYS A 96 -6.50 0.99 11.85
CA CYS A 96 -6.36 -0.01 12.90
C CYS A 96 -7.56 -0.99 13.00
N ALA A 97 -8.69 -0.66 12.39
CA ALA A 97 -9.87 -1.53 12.27
C ALA A 97 -9.94 -2.25 10.92
N GLU A 98 -9.55 -1.56 9.85
CA GLU A 98 -9.57 -2.08 8.46
C GLU A 98 -8.29 -1.61 7.75
N GLN A 99 -7.21 -2.38 7.94
CA GLN A 99 -5.89 -2.04 7.42
C GLN A 99 -5.75 -2.36 5.93
N ASP A 100 -6.28 -3.50 5.50
CA ASP A 100 -6.33 -3.89 4.10
C ASP A 100 -7.59 -3.32 3.46
N GLN A 101 -7.42 -2.42 2.50
CA GLN A 101 -8.51 -1.68 1.86
C GLN A 101 -8.47 -1.90 0.35
N PRO A 102 -9.60 -1.79 -0.38
CA PRO A 102 -9.62 -1.84 -1.84
C PRO A 102 -8.62 -0.83 -2.41
N LEU A 103 -7.62 -1.32 -3.16
CA LEU A 103 -6.44 -0.50 -3.48
C LEU A 103 -6.82 0.76 -4.24
N LEU A 104 -7.75 0.67 -5.20
CA LEU A 104 -8.21 1.81 -5.99
C LEU A 104 -8.96 2.89 -5.19
N TRP A 105 -9.43 2.55 -3.98
CA TRP A 105 -10.21 3.45 -3.13
C TRP A 105 -9.36 4.24 -2.15
N ILE A 106 -8.09 3.87 -1.93
CA ILE A 106 -7.25 4.51 -0.91
C ILE A 106 -6.86 5.94 -1.34
N ASP A 107 -7.15 6.95 -0.50
CA ASP A 107 -6.64 8.32 -0.68
C ASP A 107 -5.13 8.37 -0.32
N LEU A 108 -4.27 8.10 -1.30
CA LEU A 108 -2.82 8.04 -1.08
C LEU A 108 -2.18 9.39 -0.77
N ASP A 109 -2.82 10.50 -1.15
CA ASP A 109 -2.36 11.85 -0.78
C ASP A 109 -2.65 12.12 0.70
N ASN A 110 -3.83 11.72 1.17
CA ASN A 110 -4.13 11.74 2.61
C ASN A 110 -3.20 10.83 3.39
N LEU A 111 -2.92 9.62 2.90
CA LEU A 111 -1.98 8.70 3.55
C LEU A 111 -0.58 9.29 3.66
N SER A 112 -0.06 9.85 2.57
CA SER A 112 1.26 10.48 2.53
C SER A 112 1.36 11.65 3.50
N ALA A 113 0.35 12.54 3.51
CA ALA A 113 0.30 13.67 4.43
C ALA A 113 0.26 13.22 5.89
N ARG A 114 -0.50 12.16 6.20
CA ARG A 114 -0.60 11.57 7.55
C ARG A 114 0.71 10.95 8.00
N GLN A 115 1.39 10.20 7.14
CA GLN A 115 2.69 9.60 7.43
C GLN A 115 3.76 10.66 7.70
N ALA A 116 3.68 11.82 7.05
CA ALA A 116 4.63 12.91 7.25
C ALA A 116 4.42 13.68 8.57
N GLN A 117 3.31 13.48 9.29
CA GLN A 117 2.97 14.26 10.49
C GLN A 117 4.05 14.18 11.59
N ASN A 118 4.72 13.04 11.72
CA ASN A 118 5.73 12.82 12.75
C ASN A 118 7.16 13.09 12.29
N ARG A 119 7.36 13.54 11.04
CA ARG A 119 8.70 13.61 10.40
C ARG A 119 9.71 14.45 11.19
N LEU A 120 9.29 15.58 11.78
CA LEU A 120 10.18 16.42 12.59
C LEU A 120 10.65 15.69 13.85
N THR A 121 9.72 15.08 14.57
CA THR A 121 10.02 14.34 15.80
C THR A 121 10.92 13.14 15.48
N ASP A 122 10.59 12.38 14.43
CA ASP A 122 11.42 11.26 13.98
C ASP A 122 12.85 11.69 13.67
N HIS A 123 13.02 12.83 13.00
CA HIS A 123 14.34 13.37 12.66
C HIS A 123 15.13 13.81 13.92
N ILE A 124 14.50 14.55 14.84
CA ILE A 124 15.14 14.97 16.08
C ILE A 124 15.53 13.74 16.93
N THR A 125 14.65 12.75 17.03
CA THR A 125 14.93 11.51 17.77
C THR A 125 16.09 10.73 17.15
N ALA A 126 16.20 10.69 15.81
CA ALA A 126 17.32 10.06 15.13
C ALA A 126 18.65 10.76 15.43
N LEU A 127 18.70 12.09 15.39
CA LEU A 127 19.91 12.86 15.74
C LEU A 127 20.33 12.64 17.20
N TRP A 128 19.36 12.56 18.12
CA TRP A 128 19.64 12.23 19.52
C TRP A 128 20.20 10.83 19.68
N LEU A 129 19.61 9.84 19.00
CA LEU A 129 20.10 8.47 19.02
C LEU A 129 21.53 8.38 18.47
N GLU A 130 21.82 9.04 17.35
CA GLU A 130 23.16 9.11 16.77
C GLU A 130 24.17 9.71 17.75
N ALA A 131 23.83 10.84 18.38
CA ALA A 131 24.68 11.47 19.38
C ALA A 131 24.97 10.56 20.59
N LEU A 132 23.99 9.76 21.03
CA LEU A 132 24.17 8.79 22.13
C LEU A 132 25.04 7.61 21.70
N LEU A 133 24.82 7.07 20.50
CA LEU A 133 25.58 5.93 19.98
C LEU A 133 27.05 6.32 19.72
N CYS A 134 27.33 7.49 19.16
CA CYS A 134 28.72 7.98 18.99
C CYS A 134 29.46 8.23 20.32
N ARG A 135 28.73 8.37 21.43
CA ARG A 135 29.30 8.57 22.77
C ARG A 135 29.45 7.27 23.56
N THR A 136 28.93 6.16 23.04
CA THR A 136 29.04 4.85 23.68
C THR A 136 30.26 4.14 23.07
N PRO A 137 31.29 3.76 23.87
CA PRO A 137 32.50 3.12 23.37
C PRO A 137 32.25 1.71 22.80
#